data_AF-A0A3N7F7R7-F1
#
_entry.id   AF-A0A3N7F7R7-F1
#
_cell.length_a   1.000
_cell.length_b   1.000
_cell.length_c   1.000
_cell.angle_alpha   90.00
_cell.angle_beta   90.00
_cell.angle_gamma   90.00
#
_symmetry.space_group_name_H-M   'P 1'
#
loop_
_entity.id
_entity.type
_entity.pdbx_description
1 polymer ?
#
loop_
_entity_poly.entity_id
_entity_poly.type
_entity_poly.pdbx_seq_one_letter_code
_entity_poly.pdbx_strand_id
1 'polypeptide(L)'
;MTAMNRNILVAPHFPDGEIVNAFLTRILSYGGVHSLSLACRQLLNRRPSLDGMPNYLGLFHQELGYLYGDIDTLIDKHTEFNFICCGLPKAKFSVQRARLIDMYKGPVRLCRLPLLFSVSEQSYLQCSECEEQQKREYGFSFIHRRMGVPFVNVCPIHGVPLRTSKRQLLLFDAHCQSKPNSYQVAMTMELGKRIEYCMETPVHLSRYDKDSVINLFKLSGWINHNNRFHLMDFTRKFSIFFDGAFSDERLKILCQSERYIENAIRALLRNEKSIHPEWCVLFAWFAEQQPYTGPAQSTVVIPIEAAHRRLVSPKVMPLREVVAAELAKHKALQATAMAMGISASLLNVLCKRYEINVSWRPKTLKESIANLVTKELVDGKSPSEVAAKFQISLTSVCRQLAILTDVPLPREKALSARIESDKAEWLNAIQTNPEMSRNSLRKKYPTLWMRLYRNAHDWFVANQPTFQLPNNGVRASPPCQLLCNLNSALAEAADVCTAPDKKRINMSRYRFQELTRVPIYALKKCEDNGFVEKREEQQDDFVRARLKRLAGLVGRPCAIAKKAGLREETIRKALKKKTD
;
A
#
# COMPACT_ATOMS: atom_id res chain seq x y z
N MET A 1 -29.24 -7.28 -27.27
CA MET A 1 -30.26 -6.26 -26.96
C MET A 1 -31.51 -6.99 -26.48
N THR A 2 -31.54 -7.37 -25.21
CA THR A 2 -32.73 -7.96 -24.58
C THR A 2 -33.55 -6.79 -24.04
N ALA A 3 -34.80 -6.70 -24.49
CA ALA A 3 -35.73 -5.63 -24.15
C ALA A 3 -35.79 -5.41 -22.64
N MET A 4 -35.45 -4.18 -22.21
CA MET A 4 -35.83 -3.64 -20.91
C MET A 4 -37.32 -3.90 -20.69
N ASN A 5 -37.66 -4.47 -19.54
CA ASN A 5 -39.00 -4.32 -19.01
C ASN A 5 -39.17 -2.81 -18.73
N ARG A 6 -39.78 -2.09 -19.69
CA ARG A 6 -40.08 -0.64 -19.66
C ARG A 6 -41.13 -0.28 -18.59
N ASN A 7 -41.07 -0.91 -17.42
CA ASN A 7 -42.07 -0.78 -16.35
C ASN A 7 -41.48 -0.13 -15.08
N ILE A 8 -40.50 0.77 -15.22
CA ILE A 8 -40.25 1.77 -14.17
C ILE A 8 -41.08 3.00 -14.56
N LEU A 9 -42.36 2.99 -14.19
CA LEU A 9 -43.31 4.09 -14.49
C LEU A 9 -42.96 5.39 -13.74
N VAL A 10 -42.11 5.32 -12.71
CA VAL A 10 -41.66 6.47 -11.91
C VAL A 10 -40.18 6.26 -11.57
N ALA A 11 -39.32 7.23 -11.91
CA ALA A 11 -37.93 7.23 -11.48
C ALA A 11 -37.88 7.46 -9.96
N PRO A 12 -37.43 6.49 -9.16
CA PRO A 12 -37.42 6.64 -7.71
C PRO A 12 -36.36 7.65 -7.30
N HIS A 13 -36.60 8.41 -6.23
CA HIS A 13 -35.62 9.36 -5.70
C HIS A 13 -34.31 8.64 -5.34
N PHE A 14 -33.14 9.23 -5.63
CA PHE A 14 -31.82 8.71 -5.29
C PHE A 14 -31.07 9.76 -4.45
N PRO A 15 -31.25 9.78 -3.11
CA PRO A 15 -30.66 10.81 -2.25
C PRO A 15 -29.13 10.79 -2.28
N ASP A 16 -28.53 11.98 -2.22
CA ASP A 16 -27.08 12.15 -2.06
C ASP A 16 -26.54 11.25 -0.93
N GLY A 17 -25.45 10.54 -1.22
CA GLY A 17 -24.82 9.64 -0.28
C GLY A 17 -25.38 8.21 -0.28
N GLU A 18 -26.55 7.92 -0.86
CA GLU A 18 -27.00 6.53 -1.03
C GLU A 18 -26.05 5.79 -1.98
N ILE A 19 -25.54 4.61 -1.59
CA ILE A 19 -24.66 3.83 -2.46
C ILE A 19 -25.43 3.12 -3.58
N VAL A 20 -24.82 3.01 -4.76
CA VAL A 20 -25.45 2.42 -5.96
C VAL A 20 -26.03 1.02 -5.72
N ASN A 21 -25.31 0.15 -5.01
CA ASN A 21 -25.81 -1.21 -4.72
C ASN A 21 -27.04 -1.21 -3.80
N ALA A 22 -27.11 -0.28 -2.83
CA ALA A 22 -28.29 -0.14 -1.98
C ALA A 22 -29.48 0.38 -2.79
N PHE A 23 -29.24 1.39 -3.65
CA PHE A 23 -30.23 1.94 -4.57
C PHE A 23 -30.83 0.86 -5.49
N LEU A 24 -29.99 0.06 -6.16
CA LEU A 24 -30.44 -1.05 -7.02
C LEU A 24 -31.29 -2.07 -6.25
N THR A 25 -30.92 -2.37 -5.00
CA THR A 25 -31.68 -3.28 -4.15
C THR A 25 -33.04 -2.67 -3.76
N ARG A 26 -33.08 -1.37 -3.48
CA ARG A 26 -34.31 -0.65 -3.11
C ARG A 26 -35.28 -0.52 -4.28
N ILE A 27 -34.80 -0.22 -5.49
CA ILE A 27 -35.65 -0.18 -6.68
C ILE A 27 -36.38 -1.50 -6.88
N LEU A 28 -35.63 -2.61 -6.81
CA LEU A 28 -36.20 -3.93 -7.02
C LEU A 28 -37.17 -4.32 -5.89
N SER A 29 -37.00 -3.75 -4.69
CA SER A 29 -37.87 -4.00 -3.56
C SER A 29 -39.29 -3.44 -3.74
N TYR A 30 -39.49 -2.42 -4.57
CA TYR A 30 -40.84 -1.94 -4.90
C TYR A 30 -41.66 -2.99 -5.67
N GLY A 31 -40.99 -3.89 -6.39
CA GLY A 31 -41.60 -5.07 -7.01
C GLY A 31 -41.67 -6.30 -6.08
N GLY A 32 -41.41 -6.13 -4.78
CA GLY A 32 -41.43 -7.21 -3.79
C GLY A 32 -40.17 -8.08 -3.75
N VAL A 33 -39.09 -7.71 -4.46
CA VAL A 33 -37.88 -8.54 -4.53
C VAL A 33 -36.66 -7.85 -3.92
N HIS A 34 -36.15 -8.41 -2.82
CA HIS A 34 -35.02 -7.87 -2.06
C HIS A 34 -33.71 -8.62 -2.36
N SER A 35 -33.17 -8.49 -3.58
CA SER A 35 -31.94 -9.20 -3.99
C SER A 35 -31.03 -8.35 -4.87
N LEU A 36 -29.88 -7.94 -4.34
CA LEU A 36 -28.84 -7.24 -5.12
C LEU A 36 -28.35 -8.09 -6.30
N SER A 37 -28.18 -9.40 -6.10
CA SER A 37 -27.78 -10.32 -7.17
C SER A 37 -28.77 -10.35 -8.32
N LEU A 38 -30.07 -10.26 -8.02
CA LEU A 38 -31.09 -10.19 -9.05
C LEU A 38 -31.14 -8.80 -9.68
N ALA A 39 -31.04 -7.73 -8.89
CA ALA A 39 -31.00 -6.35 -9.38
C ALA A 39 -29.83 -6.13 -10.34
N CYS A 40 -28.61 -6.50 -9.96
CA CYS A 40 -27.42 -6.42 -10.83
C CYS A 40 -27.57 -7.25 -12.11
N ARG A 41 -28.20 -8.42 -12.04
CA ARG A 41 -28.40 -9.28 -13.21
C ARG A 41 -29.45 -8.71 -14.17
N GLN A 42 -30.58 -8.25 -13.64
CA GLN A 42 -31.71 -7.76 -14.43
C GLN A 42 -31.47 -6.37 -14.99
N LEU A 43 -30.90 -5.47 -14.19
CA LEU A 43 -30.72 -4.06 -14.57
C LEU A 43 -29.39 -3.80 -15.27
N LEU A 44 -28.33 -4.52 -14.90
CA LEU A 44 -26.96 -4.19 -15.32
C LEU A 44 -26.20 -5.38 -15.92
N ASN A 45 -26.87 -6.51 -16.16
CA ASN A 45 -26.28 -7.76 -16.67
C ASN A 45 -24.92 -8.13 -16.03
N ARG A 46 -24.77 -7.91 -14.72
CA ARG A 46 -23.52 -8.15 -13.97
C ARG A 46 -23.77 -8.87 -12.66
N ARG A 47 -22.68 -9.34 -12.04
CA ARG A 47 -22.70 -9.82 -10.65
C ARG A 47 -22.55 -8.64 -9.68
N PRO A 48 -23.06 -8.74 -8.44
CA PRO A 48 -22.78 -7.76 -7.40
C PRO A 48 -21.27 -7.53 -7.23
N SER A 49 -20.90 -6.28 -7.04
CA SER A 49 -19.52 -5.86 -6.78
C SER A 49 -19.41 -5.21 -5.41
N LEU A 50 -18.32 -4.48 -5.14
CA LEU A 50 -18.13 -3.80 -3.86
C LEU A 50 -19.17 -2.69 -3.70
N ASP A 51 -19.60 -2.45 -2.48
CA ASP A 51 -20.71 -1.54 -2.17
C ASP A 51 -20.34 -0.08 -2.37
N GLY A 52 -19.22 0.33 -1.79
CA GLY A 52 -18.70 1.68 -1.94
C GLY A 52 -17.91 1.91 -3.22
N MET A 53 -17.51 0.84 -3.92
CA MET A 53 -16.77 0.93 -5.19
C MET A 53 -17.41 -0.02 -6.23
N PRO A 54 -18.66 0.27 -6.64
CA PRO A 54 -19.39 -0.60 -7.55
C PRO A 54 -18.71 -0.58 -8.92
N ASN A 55 -18.21 -1.73 -9.39
CA ASN A 55 -17.58 -1.79 -10.71
C ASN A 55 -18.57 -1.46 -11.83
N TYR A 56 -18.09 -1.17 -13.02
CA TYR A 56 -18.95 -0.98 -14.19
C TYR A 56 -20.03 0.11 -14.00
N LEU A 57 -19.68 1.19 -13.29
CA LEU A 57 -20.56 2.33 -13.05
C LEU A 57 -21.00 3.02 -14.36
N GLY A 58 -20.20 2.93 -15.42
CA GLY A 58 -20.55 3.45 -16.75
C GLY A 58 -21.81 2.80 -17.32
N LEU A 59 -21.96 1.47 -17.16
CA LEU A 59 -23.19 0.78 -17.56
C LEU A 59 -24.38 1.20 -16.68
N PHE A 60 -24.17 1.35 -15.36
CA PHE A 60 -25.22 1.88 -14.50
C PHE A 60 -25.68 3.26 -14.94
N HIS A 61 -24.74 4.16 -15.26
CA HIS A 61 -25.06 5.49 -15.78
C HIS A 61 -25.84 5.41 -17.10
N GLN A 62 -25.43 4.56 -18.05
CA GLN A 62 -26.12 4.38 -19.34
C GLN A 62 -27.57 3.89 -19.19
N GLU A 63 -27.82 2.94 -18.28
CA GLU A 63 -29.13 2.31 -18.14
C GLU A 63 -30.09 3.12 -17.26
N LEU A 64 -29.60 3.80 -16.23
CA LEU A 64 -30.45 4.43 -15.21
C LEU A 64 -29.83 5.68 -14.58
N GLY A 65 -28.52 5.69 -14.33
CA GLY A 65 -27.85 6.74 -13.58
C GLY A 65 -27.88 8.12 -14.24
N TYR A 66 -28.02 8.20 -15.56
CA TYR A 66 -28.13 9.47 -16.31
C TYR A 66 -29.31 10.34 -15.85
N LEU A 67 -30.34 9.75 -15.22
CA LEU A 67 -31.48 10.47 -14.64
C LEU A 67 -31.12 11.23 -13.35
N TYR A 68 -29.98 10.91 -12.73
CA TYR A 68 -29.57 11.40 -11.41
C TYR A 68 -28.30 12.27 -11.44
N GLY A 69 -27.81 12.60 -12.63
CA GLY A 69 -26.62 13.43 -12.83
C GLY A 69 -25.63 12.81 -13.80
N ASP A 70 -24.57 13.56 -14.08
CA ASP A 70 -23.46 13.04 -14.87
C ASP A 70 -22.65 11.99 -14.10
N ILE A 71 -21.75 11.31 -14.81
CA ILE A 71 -20.93 10.24 -14.23
C ILE A 71 -20.07 10.73 -13.06
N ASP A 72 -19.60 11.98 -13.09
CA ASP A 72 -18.74 12.54 -12.04
C ASP A 72 -19.55 12.85 -10.78
N THR A 73 -20.77 13.36 -10.92
CA THR A 73 -21.76 13.50 -9.84
C THR A 73 -22.05 12.15 -9.19
N LEU A 74 -22.27 11.10 -9.99
CA LEU A 74 -22.49 9.75 -9.46
C LEU A 74 -21.28 9.22 -8.67
N ILE A 75 -20.08 9.46 -9.19
CA ILE A 75 -18.83 9.09 -8.51
C ILE A 75 -18.72 9.84 -7.17
N ASP A 76 -18.90 11.16 -7.19
CA ASP A 76 -18.67 12.03 -6.05
C ASP A 76 -19.75 11.95 -4.98
N LYS A 77 -21.00 11.57 -5.33
CA LYS A 77 -22.13 11.52 -4.39
C LYS A 77 -22.51 10.11 -3.95
N HIS A 78 -22.27 9.09 -4.77
CA HIS A 78 -22.80 7.75 -4.55
C HIS A 78 -21.74 6.64 -4.47
N THR A 79 -20.45 7.01 -4.40
CA THR A 79 -19.34 6.07 -4.23
C THR A 79 -18.35 6.54 -3.15
N GLU A 80 -17.38 5.69 -2.83
CA GLU A 80 -16.24 5.95 -1.95
C GLU A 80 -14.98 6.38 -2.75
N PHE A 81 -15.13 6.76 -4.02
CA PHE A 81 -14.00 7.03 -4.91
C PHE A 81 -13.00 8.04 -4.33
N ASN A 82 -13.50 9.17 -3.82
CA ASN A 82 -12.66 10.23 -3.24
C ASN A 82 -11.87 9.71 -2.03
N PHE A 83 -12.53 8.99 -1.13
CA PHE A 83 -11.89 8.37 0.02
C PHE A 83 -10.82 7.36 -0.39
N ILE A 84 -11.12 6.43 -1.31
CA ILE A 84 -10.16 5.44 -1.78
C ILE A 84 -8.93 6.11 -2.42
N CYS A 85 -9.13 7.19 -3.18
CA CYS A 85 -8.04 7.89 -3.84
C CYS A 85 -7.10 8.62 -2.86
N CYS A 86 -7.53 8.98 -1.64
CA CYS A 86 -6.65 9.58 -0.63
C CYS A 86 -5.40 8.71 -0.33
N GLY A 87 -5.52 7.38 -0.44
CA GLY A 87 -4.42 6.44 -0.21
C GLY A 87 -3.57 6.13 -1.47
N LEU A 88 -3.92 6.70 -2.62
CA LEU A 88 -3.26 6.42 -3.90
C LEU A 88 -2.31 7.55 -4.30
N PRO A 89 -1.22 7.25 -5.01
CA PRO A 89 -0.50 8.27 -5.76
C PRO A 89 -1.41 8.92 -6.81
N LYS A 90 -1.29 10.23 -7.01
CA LYS A 90 -2.08 11.00 -8.01
C LYS A 90 -2.05 10.37 -9.41
N ALA A 91 -0.90 9.83 -9.81
CA ALA A 91 -0.72 9.12 -11.08
C ALA A 91 -1.64 7.89 -11.26
N LYS A 92 -2.25 7.37 -10.19
CA LYS A 92 -3.18 6.22 -10.23
C LYS A 92 -4.65 6.63 -10.19
N PHE A 93 -5.00 7.91 -10.08
CA PHE A 93 -6.39 8.35 -9.98
C PHE A 93 -7.19 7.98 -11.24
N SER A 94 -6.62 8.23 -12.43
CA SER A 94 -7.24 7.86 -13.71
C SER A 94 -7.46 6.35 -13.83
N VAL A 95 -6.48 5.54 -13.39
CA VAL A 95 -6.60 4.07 -13.38
C VAL A 95 -7.66 3.60 -12.39
N GLN A 96 -7.74 4.22 -11.20
CA GLN A 96 -8.78 3.91 -10.22
C GLN A 96 -10.17 4.28 -10.74
N ARG A 97 -10.29 5.42 -11.45
CA ARG A 97 -11.54 5.89 -12.06
C ARG A 97 -11.99 4.96 -13.18
N ALA A 98 -11.08 4.58 -14.08
CA ALA A 98 -11.37 3.62 -15.15
C ALA A 98 -11.87 2.27 -14.59
N ARG A 99 -11.28 1.77 -13.50
CA ARG A 99 -11.73 0.53 -12.83
C ARG A 99 -13.11 0.61 -12.17
N LEU A 100 -13.54 1.81 -11.81
CA LEU A 100 -14.87 2.06 -11.26
C LEU A 100 -15.90 2.14 -12.40
N ILE A 101 -15.58 2.85 -13.49
CA ILE A 101 -16.48 3.07 -14.63
C ILE A 101 -16.63 1.83 -15.49
N ASP A 102 -15.54 1.14 -15.80
CA ASP A 102 -15.52 0.01 -16.73
C ASP A 102 -15.25 -1.33 -16.03
N MET A 103 -15.47 -2.42 -16.77
CA MET A 103 -15.16 -3.76 -16.31
C MET A 103 -13.71 -4.14 -16.64
N TYR A 104 -12.81 -3.98 -15.67
CA TYR A 104 -11.43 -4.47 -15.76
C TYR A 104 -11.22 -5.80 -15.03
N LYS A 105 -10.25 -6.59 -15.52
CA LYS A 105 -9.76 -7.77 -14.77
C LYS A 105 -9.05 -7.32 -13.47
N GLY A 106 -9.28 -8.09 -12.40
CA GLY A 106 -8.62 -7.89 -11.10
C GLY A 106 -9.42 -7.03 -10.11
N PRO A 107 -8.75 -6.52 -9.05
CA PRO A 107 -9.37 -5.64 -8.05
C PRO A 107 -9.97 -4.37 -8.66
N VAL A 108 -11.11 -3.93 -8.13
CA VAL A 108 -11.62 -2.56 -8.36
C VAL A 108 -10.76 -1.56 -7.60
N ARG A 109 -10.61 -1.74 -6.28
CA ARG A 109 -9.75 -0.93 -5.41
C ARG A 109 -8.26 -1.26 -5.65
N LEU A 110 -7.45 -0.24 -5.92
CA LEU A 110 -5.99 -0.35 -6.12
C LEU A 110 -5.20 -0.41 -4.80
N CYS A 111 -5.85 -0.14 -3.67
CA CYS A 111 -5.34 -0.35 -2.32
C CYS A 111 -6.26 -1.32 -1.56
N ARG A 112 -5.69 -2.08 -0.62
CA ARG A 112 -6.42 -3.03 0.21
C ARG A 112 -5.79 -3.10 1.60
N LEU A 113 -6.62 -3.35 2.60
CA LEU A 113 -6.17 -3.74 3.92
C LEU A 113 -5.55 -5.15 3.89
N PRO A 114 -4.75 -5.52 4.91
CA PRO A 114 -4.26 -6.89 5.06
C PRO A 114 -5.40 -7.91 5.18
N LEU A 115 -5.06 -9.19 5.02
CA LEU A 115 -6.04 -10.29 5.09
C LEU A 115 -6.76 -10.28 6.45
N LEU A 116 -8.09 -10.41 6.45
CA LEU A 116 -8.99 -10.35 7.61
C LEU A 116 -9.21 -8.96 8.23
N PHE A 117 -8.61 -7.89 7.68
CA PHE A 117 -8.86 -6.52 8.15
C PHE A 117 -9.97 -5.80 7.37
N SER A 118 -10.35 -6.29 6.19
CA SER A 118 -11.42 -5.68 5.40
C SER A 118 -12.77 -5.84 6.10
N VAL A 119 -13.56 -4.76 6.15
CA VAL A 119 -14.97 -4.84 6.50
C VAL A 119 -15.76 -5.55 5.41
N SER A 120 -16.77 -6.27 5.85
CA SER A 120 -17.65 -7.10 5.03
C SER A 120 -18.43 -6.27 4.00
N GLU A 121 -18.69 -6.88 2.84
CA GLU A 121 -19.62 -6.30 1.86
C GLU A 121 -21.06 -6.72 2.20
N GLN A 122 -22.00 -5.81 1.95
CA GLN A 122 -23.42 -5.87 2.28
C GLN A 122 -23.71 -5.98 3.79
N SER A 123 -22.75 -5.59 4.62
CA SER A 123 -22.93 -5.41 6.07
C SER A 123 -23.34 -3.96 6.34
N TYR A 124 -24.50 -3.55 5.84
CA TYR A 124 -24.96 -2.19 6.01
C TYR A 124 -25.38 -1.97 7.46
N LEU A 125 -24.46 -1.37 8.21
CA LEU A 125 -24.74 -0.88 9.53
C LEU A 125 -25.64 0.35 9.43
N GLN A 126 -26.53 0.54 10.39
CA GLN A 126 -27.55 1.58 10.39
C GLN A 126 -27.64 2.24 11.76
N CYS A 127 -27.99 3.52 11.74
CA CYS A 127 -28.26 4.34 12.91
C CYS A 127 -29.75 4.59 12.98
N SER A 128 -30.39 4.33 14.13
CA SER A 128 -31.83 4.60 14.32
C SER A 128 -32.21 6.02 13.99
N GLU A 129 -31.41 6.98 14.47
CA GLU A 129 -31.70 8.39 14.33
C GLU A 129 -31.57 8.85 12.88
N CYS A 130 -30.52 8.38 12.16
CA CYS A 130 -30.42 8.59 10.72
C CYS A 130 -31.62 8.00 9.97
N GLU A 131 -32.07 6.78 10.32
CA GLU A 131 -33.22 6.16 9.66
C GLU A 131 -34.52 6.97 9.90
N GLU A 132 -34.72 7.48 11.11
CA GLU A 132 -35.87 8.34 11.42
C GLU A 132 -35.80 9.67 10.66
N GLN A 133 -34.64 10.31 10.63
CA GLN A 133 -34.45 11.54 9.87
C GLN A 133 -34.71 11.32 8.38
N GLN A 134 -34.15 10.27 7.79
CA GLN A 134 -34.38 9.91 6.39
C GLN A 134 -35.86 9.65 6.09
N LYS A 135 -36.58 8.96 6.99
CA LYS A 135 -38.02 8.73 6.84
C LYS A 135 -38.82 10.02 6.89
N ARG A 136 -38.44 10.99 7.72
CA ARG A 136 -39.10 12.31 7.79
C ARG A 136 -38.85 13.14 6.53
N GLU A 137 -37.63 13.09 5.99
CA GLU A 137 -37.21 13.91 4.85
C GLU A 137 -37.60 13.32 3.50
N TYR A 138 -37.39 12.02 3.30
CA TYR A 138 -37.57 11.33 2.01
C TYR A 138 -38.78 10.38 1.99
N GLY A 139 -39.41 10.11 3.14
CA GLY A 139 -40.46 9.09 3.26
C GLY A 139 -39.96 7.64 3.29
N PHE A 140 -38.65 7.41 3.19
CA PHE A 140 -38.01 6.10 3.25
C PHE A 140 -36.60 6.18 3.84
N SER A 141 -36.10 5.07 4.38
CA SER A 141 -34.71 4.94 4.83
C SER A 141 -33.83 4.32 3.75
N PHE A 142 -32.56 4.70 3.72
CA PHE A 142 -31.57 4.19 2.76
C PHE A 142 -30.19 4.02 3.39
N ILE A 143 -29.32 3.26 2.71
CA ILE A 143 -27.95 3.06 3.17
C ILE A 143 -27.05 4.15 2.61
N HIS A 144 -26.60 5.05 3.49
CA HIS A 144 -25.63 6.07 3.14
C HIS A 144 -24.20 5.51 3.15
N ARG A 145 -23.34 5.93 2.21
CA ARG A 145 -21.92 5.55 2.10
C ARG A 145 -21.10 5.70 3.38
N ARG A 146 -21.42 6.68 4.23
CA ARG A 146 -20.81 6.90 5.56
C ARG A 146 -21.02 5.74 6.54
N MET A 147 -21.90 4.80 6.22
CA MET A 147 -22.21 3.63 7.04
C MET A 147 -21.51 2.36 6.54
N GLY A 148 -20.89 2.42 5.35
CA GLY A 148 -20.13 1.32 4.75
C GLY A 148 -18.62 1.40 4.98
N VAL A 149 -18.17 2.39 5.73
CA VAL A 149 -16.74 2.67 5.94
C VAL A 149 -16.09 1.71 6.91
N PRO A 150 -14.83 1.29 6.65
CA PRO A 150 -14.14 0.38 7.54
C PRO A 150 -13.96 0.93 8.95
N PHE A 151 -14.15 0.05 9.94
CA PHE A 151 -13.93 0.30 11.37
C PHE A 151 -14.87 1.31 12.06
N VAL A 152 -15.79 1.94 11.34
CA VAL A 152 -16.77 2.88 11.91
C VAL A 152 -18.01 2.10 12.36
N ASN A 153 -18.05 1.70 13.62
CA ASN A 153 -19.20 1.01 14.24
C ASN A 153 -20.08 1.94 15.10
N VAL A 154 -19.83 3.26 15.04
CA VAL A 154 -20.61 4.31 15.72
C VAL A 154 -20.98 5.38 14.70
N CYS A 155 -22.21 5.89 14.77
CA CYS A 155 -22.67 6.94 13.85
C CYS A 155 -21.86 8.23 14.04
N PRO A 156 -21.24 8.80 13.00
CA PRO A 156 -20.48 10.05 13.13
C PRO A 156 -21.35 11.29 13.41
N ILE A 157 -22.66 11.20 13.13
CA ILE A 157 -23.63 12.27 13.37
C ILE A 157 -24.19 12.17 14.79
N HIS A 158 -24.79 11.04 15.13
CA HIS A 158 -25.60 10.87 16.35
C HIS A 158 -24.85 10.22 17.52
N GLY A 159 -23.68 9.62 17.29
CA GLY A 159 -22.90 8.97 18.34
C GLY A 159 -23.46 7.66 18.89
N VAL A 160 -24.51 7.12 18.25
CA VAL A 160 -25.07 5.82 18.64
C VAL A 160 -24.33 4.66 17.94
N PRO A 161 -24.12 3.53 18.64
CA PRO A 161 -23.61 2.31 18.02
C PRO A 161 -24.49 1.88 16.84
N LEU A 162 -23.86 1.53 15.73
CA LEU A 162 -24.57 1.11 14.54
C LEU A 162 -25.04 -0.34 14.66
N ARG A 163 -26.22 -0.63 14.12
CA ARG A 163 -26.84 -1.97 14.11
C ARG A 163 -26.97 -2.52 12.70
N THR A 164 -27.06 -3.82 12.55
CA THR A 164 -27.29 -4.46 11.25
C THR A 164 -28.71 -4.19 10.74
N SER A 165 -28.85 -3.81 9.47
CA SER A 165 -30.16 -3.50 8.86
C SER A 165 -31.08 -4.70 8.64
N LYS A 166 -30.56 -5.91 8.77
CA LYS A 166 -31.23 -7.19 8.51
C LYS A 166 -30.89 -8.15 9.64
N ARG A 167 -31.60 -9.28 9.76
CA ARG A 167 -31.21 -10.44 10.60
C ARG A 167 -29.91 -11.12 10.10
N GLN A 168 -28.95 -10.34 9.61
CA GLN A 168 -27.60 -10.79 9.26
C GLN A 168 -26.84 -10.99 10.57
N LEU A 169 -26.20 -12.15 10.72
CA LEU A 169 -25.41 -12.43 11.91
C LEU A 169 -24.06 -11.69 11.88
N LEU A 170 -23.45 -11.58 10.70
CA LEU A 170 -22.12 -10.95 10.51
C LEU A 170 -21.07 -11.51 11.49
N LEU A 171 -21.04 -12.83 11.67
CA LEU A 171 -20.39 -13.45 12.83
C LEU A 171 -18.93 -13.02 13.00
N PHE A 172 -18.15 -12.90 11.91
CA PHE A 172 -16.76 -12.47 12.04
C PHE A 172 -16.63 -11.01 12.50
N ASP A 173 -17.46 -10.11 11.97
CA ASP A 173 -17.48 -8.70 12.42
C ASP A 173 -17.96 -8.61 13.87
N ALA A 174 -18.95 -9.40 14.26
CA ALA A 174 -19.44 -9.47 15.64
C ALA A 174 -18.34 -9.93 16.61
N HIS A 175 -17.56 -10.95 16.26
CA HIS A 175 -16.40 -11.39 17.05
C HIS A 175 -15.25 -10.37 17.07
N CYS A 176 -15.19 -9.46 16.09
CA CYS A 176 -14.19 -8.39 16.07
C CYS A 176 -14.63 -7.13 16.83
N GLN A 177 -15.91 -7.01 17.19
CA GLN A 177 -16.47 -5.79 17.77
C GLN A 177 -16.95 -6.03 19.19
N SER A 178 -16.62 -5.07 20.05
CA SER A 178 -17.13 -5.00 21.42
C SER A 178 -18.05 -3.79 21.60
N LYS A 179 -18.90 -3.82 22.62
CA LYS A 179 -19.73 -2.67 22.98
C LYS A 179 -18.81 -1.49 23.35
N PRO A 180 -18.84 -0.36 22.62
CA PRO A 180 -17.95 0.75 22.90
C PRO A 180 -18.32 1.47 24.20
N ASN A 181 -17.32 1.91 24.95
CA ASN A 181 -17.50 2.85 26.04
C ASN A 181 -17.59 4.31 25.52
N SER A 182 -17.85 5.28 26.40
CA SER A 182 -18.03 6.70 26.01
C SER A 182 -16.80 7.29 25.30
N TYR A 183 -15.59 6.94 25.72
CA TYR A 183 -14.35 7.38 25.07
C TYR A 183 -14.23 6.79 23.67
N GLN A 184 -14.46 5.49 23.50
CA GLN A 184 -14.42 4.81 22.22
C GLN A 184 -15.51 5.32 21.26
N VAL A 185 -16.69 5.66 21.77
CA VAL A 185 -17.74 6.34 21.01
C VAL A 185 -17.20 7.66 20.46
N ALA A 186 -16.64 8.52 21.29
CA ALA A 186 -16.09 9.81 20.86
C ALA A 186 -14.97 9.66 19.81
N MET A 187 -14.03 8.73 20.03
CA MET A 187 -12.94 8.46 19.09
C MET A 187 -13.43 7.90 17.76
N THR A 188 -14.39 6.97 17.78
CA THR A 188 -14.94 6.38 16.56
C THR A 188 -15.80 7.37 15.78
N MET A 189 -16.53 8.24 16.48
CA MET A 189 -17.26 9.35 15.85
C MET A 189 -16.30 10.29 15.12
N GLU A 190 -15.20 10.69 15.77
CA GLU A 190 -14.20 11.56 15.17
C GLU A 190 -13.55 10.91 13.94
N LEU A 191 -13.20 9.63 14.03
CA LEU A 191 -12.72 8.86 12.87
C LEU A 191 -13.74 8.91 11.72
N GLY A 192 -15.02 8.64 12.02
CA GLY A 192 -16.10 8.65 11.04
C GLY A 192 -16.27 10.01 10.36
N LYS A 193 -16.23 11.11 11.12
CA LYS A 193 -16.31 12.49 10.58
C LYS A 193 -15.14 12.79 9.62
N ARG A 194 -13.94 12.34 9.96
CA ARG A 194 -12.75 12.55 9.12
C ARG A 194 -12.80 11.74 7.83
N ILE A 195 -13.28 10.49 7.90
CA ILE A 195 -13.50 9.67 6.71
C ILE A 195 -14.60 10.26 5.84
N GLU A 196 -15.70 10.72 6.44
CA GLU A 196 -16.79 11.39 5.74
C GLU A 196 -16.30 12.63 4.99
N TYR A 197 -15.47 13.47 5.63
CA TYR A 197 -14.84 14.59 4.95
C TYR A 197 -14.08 14.16 3.68
N CYS A 198 -13.38 13.02 3.71
CA CYS A 198 -12.70 12.48 2.53
C CYS A 198 -13.65 12.03 1.42
N MET A 199 -14.90 11.66 1.76
CA MET A 199 -15.91 11.26 0.79
C MET A 199 -16.59 12.45 0.13
N GLU A 200 -16.92 13.47 0.94
CA GLU A 200 -17.63 14.67 0.50
C GLU A 200 -16.71 15.68 -0.20
N THR A 201 -15.40 15.61 0.06
CA THR A 201 -14.41 16.50 -0.57
C THR A 201 -13.79 15.83 -1.78
N PRO A 202 -13.79 16.47 -2.98
CA PRO A 202 -13.05 15.97 -4.13
C PRO A 202 -11.59 15.69 -3.78
N VAL A 203 -11.05 14.55 -4.19
CA VAL A 203 -9.74 14.07 -3.69
C VAL A 203 -8.58 15.06 -3.87
N HIS A 204 -8.60 15.88 -4.92
CA HIS A 204 -7.55 16.88 -5.17
C HIS A 204 -7.55 18.06 -4.17
N LEU A 205 -8.65 18.23 -3.42
CA LEU A 205 -8.81 19.21 -2.34
C LEU A 205 -8.72 18.57 -0.95
N SER A 206 -8.62 17.24 -0.88
CA SER A 206 -8.61 16.53 0.40
C SER A 206 -7.29 16.74 1.14
N ARG A 207 -7.35 17.22 2.38
CA ARG A 207 -6.19 17.27 3.29
C ARG A 207 -5.65 15.91 3.73
N TYR A 208 -6.33 14.82 3.36
CA TYR A 208 -5.95 13.46 3.71
C TYR A 208 -5.36 12.68 2.53
N ASP A 209 -5.13 13.31 1.39
CA ASP A 209 -4.36 12.66 0.32
C ASP A 209 -2.89 12.47 0.75
N LYS A 210 -2.20 11.52 0.12
CA LYS A 210 -0.82 11.18 0.45
C LYS A 210 0.11 12.41 0.54
N ASP A 211 0.02 13.34 -0.41
CA ASP A 211 0.92 14.49 -0.45
C ASP A 211 0.63 15.44 0.71
N SER A 212 -0.65 15.67 1.02
CA SER A 212 -1.08 16.48 2.16
C SER A 212 -0.64 15.90 3.49
N VAL A 213 -0.75 14.58 3.69
CA VAL A 213 -0.26 13.92 4.92
C VAL A 213 1.26 14.03 5.06
N ILE A 214 2.01 13.87 3.97
CA ILE A 214 3.47 14.05 3.98
C ILE A 214 3.84 15.49 4.32
N ASN A 215 3.12 16.47 3.77
CA ASN A 215 3.34 17.88 4.08
C ASN A 215 3.00 18.19 5.54
N LEU A 216 1.91 17.62 6.07
CA LEU A 216 1.57 17.73 7.49
C LEU A 216 2.68 17.16 8.38
N PHE A 217 3.26 16.01 8.02
CA PHE A 217 4.41 15.45 8.74
C PHE A 217 5.65 16.35 8.73
N LYS A 218 5.87 17.12 7.67
CA LYS A 218 6.94 18.13 7.64
C LYS A 218 6.61 19.31 8.55
N LEU A 219 5.39 19.85 8.45
CA LEU A 219 4.94 21.00 9.25
C LEU A 219 4.90 20.70 10.75
N SER A 220 4.54 19.47 11.12
CA SER A 220 4.51 18.99 12.51
C SER A 220 5.86 18.47 13.02
N GLY A 221 6.93 18.53 12.22
CA GLY A 221 8.29 18.17 12.62
C GLY A 221 8.60 16.66 12.64
N TRP A 222 7.67 15.80 12.26
CA TRP A 222 7.89 14.35 12.16
C TRP A 222 8.84 13.95 11.01
N ILE A 223 8.93 14.80 9.98
CA ILE A 223 9.97 14.76 8.95
C ILE A 223 10.88 15.98 9.15
N ASN A 224 12.16 15.74 9.37
CA ASN A 224 13.13 16.82 9.55
C ASN A 224 13.58 17.46 8.23
N HIS A 225 14.39 18.53 8.33
CA HIS A 225 14.94 19.26 7.19
C HIS A 225 15.76 18.40 6.20
N ASN A 226 16.29 17.27 6.64
CA ASN A 226 17.02 16.31 5.81
C ASN A 226 16.11 15.23 5.19
N ASN A 227 14.78 15.42 5.22
CA ASN A 227 13.78 14.45 4.80
C ASN A 227 13.88 13.09 5.52
N ARG A 228 14.39 13.06 6.77
CA ARG A 228 14.38 11.85 7.59
C ARG A 228 13.16 11.85 8.50
N PHE A 229 12.50 10.70 8.55
CA PHE A 229 11.31 10.47 9.37
C PHE A 229 11.69 9.96 10.76
N HIS A 230 11.13 10.54 11.82
CA HIS A 230 11.33 10.12 13.21
C HIS A 230 10.52 8.84 13.55
N LEU A 231 10.86 7.73 12.88
CA LEU A 231 10.02 6.53 12.81
C LEU A 231 9.76 5.85 14.15
N MET A 232 10.81 5.65 14.96
CA MET A 232 10.67 4.98 16.25
C MET A 232 9.79 5.80 17.21
N ASP A 233 10.07 7.11 17.31
CA ASP A 233 9.28 8.02 18.15
C ASP A 233 7.83 8.12 17.69
N PHE A 234 7.61 8.20 16.36
CA PHE A 234 6.27 8.27 15.79
C PHE A 234 5.50 7.01 16.14
N THR A 235 6.06 5.83 15.87
CA THR A 235 5.39 4.55 16.09
C THR A 235 4.99 4.39 17.55
N ARG A 236 5.91 4.68 18.47
CA ARG A 236 5.64 4.61 19.92
C ARG A 236 4.55 5.60 20.35
N LYS A 237 4.67 6.88 19.99
CA LYS A 237 3.69 7.91 20.40
C LYS A 237 2.32 7.68 19.73
N PHE A 238 2.30 7.20 18.50
CA PHE A 238 1.08 6.85 17.76
C PHE A 238 0.32 5.72 18.46
N SER A 239 1.01 4.65 18.86
CA SER A 239 0.39 3.55 19.60
C SER A 239 -0.15 3.99 20.97
N ILE A 240 0.58 4.85 21.70
CA ILE A 240 0.10 5.43 22.96
C ILE A 240 -1.15 6.28 22.73
N PHE A 241 -1.15 7.13 21.68
CA PHE A 241 -2.26 8.03 21.39
C PHE A 241 -3.57 7.29 21.07
N PHE A 242 -3.48 6.15 20.37
CA PHE A 242 -4.64 5.33 20.02
C PHE A 242 -4.85 4.13 20.95
N ASP A 243 -4.19 4.08 22.11
CA ASP A 243 -4.41 3.01 23.07
C ASP A 243 -5.82 3.09 23.67
N GLY A 244 -6.52 1.96 23.67
CA GLY A 244 -7.93 1.87 24.08
C GLY A 244 -8.95 2.66 23.24
N ALA A 245 -8.53 3.34 22.17
CA ALA A 245 -9.36 4.30 21.42
C ALA A 245 -10.52 3.67 20.63
N PHE A 246 -10.42 2.39 20.27
CA PHE A 246 -11.39 1.73 19.38
C PHE A 246 -11.89 0.41 19.96
N SER A 247 -13.17 0.12 19.73
CA SER A 247 -13.81 -1.13 20.15
C SER A 247 -13.77 -2.24 19.08
N ASP A 248 -13.28 -1.92 17.88
CA ASP A 248 -13.00 -2.88 16.80
C ASP A 248 -11.56 -3.40 16.93
N GLU A 249 -11.41 -4.70 17.17
CA GLU A 249 -10.13 -5.35 17.41
C GLU A 249 -9.19 -5.25 16.21
N ARG A 250 -9.72 -5.15 14.98
CA ARG A 250 -8.88 -5.00 13.77
C ARG A 250 -8.20 -3.65 13.77
N LEU A 251 -8.94 -2.57 14.05
CA LEU A 251 -8.39 -1.22 14.08
C LEU A 251 -7.41 -1.06 15.25
N LYS A 252 -7.74 -1.62 16.42
CA LYS A 252 -6.81 -1.70 17.55
C LYS A 252 -5.49 -2.36 17.15
N ILE A 253 -5.51 -3.51 16.47
CA ILE A 253 -4.28 -4.17 16.01
C ILE A 253 -3.49 -3.30 15.02
N LEU A 254 -4.16 -2.59 14.10
CA LEU A 254 -3.48 -1.65 13.20
C LEU A 254 -2.75 -0.57 14.01
N CYS A 255 -3.40 0.00 15.03
CA CYS A 255 -2.84 1.08 15.83
C CYS A 255 -1.79 0.66 16.86
N GLN A 256 -1.76 -0.62 17.25
CA GLN A 256 -0.85 -1.13 18.27
C GLN A 256 0.33 -1.94 17.71
N SER A 257 0.32 -2.28 16.42
CA SER A 257 1.40 -3.06 15.81
C SER A 257 2.43 -2.18 15.14
N GLU A 258 3.63 -2.12 15.73
CA GLU A 258 4.78 -1.42 15.14
C GLU A 258 5.02 -1.82 13.68
N ARG A 259 4.94 -3.11 13.38
CA ARG A 259 5.11 -3.64 12.03
C ARG A 259 4.09 -3.07 11.04
N TYR A 260 2.81 -2.96 11.41
CA TYR A 260 1.80 -2.41 10.49
C TYR A 260 1.98 -0.90 10.30
N ILE A 261 2.23 -0.18 11.39
CA ILE A 261 2.49 1.27 11.37
C ILE A 261 3.69 1.60 10.50
N GLU A 262 4.83 0.94 10.73
CA GLU A 262 6.06 1.18 9.95
C GLU A 262 5.86 0.88 8.46
N ASN A 263 5.18 -0.21 8.13
CA ASN A 263 4.93 -0.58 6.74
C ASN A 263 4.00 0.42 6.06
N ALA A 264 2.99 0.94 6.77
CA ALA A 264 2.12 1.98 6.27
C ALA A 264 2.88 3.30 6.06
N ILE A 265 3.75 3.72 6.99
CA ILE A 265 4.60 4.91 6.83
C ILE A 265 5.55 4.75 5.64
N ARG A 266 6.23 3.60 5.51
CA ARG A 266 7.12 3.33 4.37
C ARG A 266 6.38 3.36 3.04
N ALA A 267 5.13 2.90 3.00
CA ALA A 267 4.31 2.91 1.80
C ALA A 267 3.68 4.29 1.52
N LEU A 268 3.42 5.11 2.56
CA LEU A 268 3.04 6.51 2.43
C LEU A 268 4.16 7.30 1.75
N LEU A 269 5.39 7.21 2.27
CA LEU A 269 6.55 7.98 1.81
C LEU A 269 7.09 7.59 0.42
N ARG A 270 6.60 6.48 -0.17
CA ARG A 270 6.98 6.04 -1.52
C ARG A 270 5.96 6.50 -2.55
N ASN A 271 6.44 7.19 -3.59
CA ASN A 271 5.58 7.79 -4.62
C ASN A 271 4.82 6.75 -5.45
N GLU A 272 5.36 5.56 -5.64
CA GLU A 272 4.75 4.50 -6.46
C GLU A 272 3.81 3.57 -5.67
N LYS A 273 3.93 3.56 -4.34
CA LYS A 273 3.17 2.66 -3.48
C LYS A 273 1.82 3.26 -3.10
N SER A 274 0.82 2.39 -3.01
CA SER A 274 -0.50 2.72 -2.52
C SER A 274 -0.62 2.25 -1.08
N ILE A 275 -1.35 3.02 -0.27
CA ILE A 275 -1.75 2.64 1.09
C ILE A 275 -3.26 2.67 1.19
N HIS A 276 -3.81 2.03 2.20
CA HIS A 276 -5.23 2.17 2.49
C HIS A 276 -5.49 3.56 3.10
N PRO A 277 -6.52 4.31 2.67
CA PRO A 277 -6.73 5.71 3.07
C PRO A 277 -6.97 5.92 4.58
N GLU A 278 -7.38 4.89 5.31
CA GLU A 278 -7.54 4.87 6.77
C GLU A 278 -6.22 5.23 7.44
N TRP A 279 -5.09 4.78 6.88
CA TRP A 279 -3.79 5.20 7.37
C TRP A 279 -3.56 6.69 7.18
N CYS A 280 -3.96 7.26 6.04
CA CYS A 280 -3.85 8.71 5.83
C CYS A 280 -4.66 9.47 6.88
N VAL A 281 -5.89 9.04 7.15
CA VAL A 281 -6.77 9.67 8.16
C VAL A 281 -6.17 9.56 9.56
N LEU A 282 -5.76 8.36 9.99
CA LEU A 282 -5.17 8.14 11.31
C LEU A 282 -3.86 8.89 11.50
N PHE A 283 -2.98 8.90 10.49
CA PHE A 283 -1.72 9.61 10.54
C PHE A 283 -1.89 11.11 10.59
N ALA A 284 -2.80 11.67 9.78
CA ALA A 284 -3.11 13.09 9.81
C ALA A 284 -3.70 13.48 11.16
N TRP A 285 -4.68 12.72 11.65
CA TRP A 285 -5.30 12.97 12.95
C TRP A 285 -4.26 12.98 14.08
N PHE A 286 -3.40 11.97 14.14
CA PHE A 286 -2.32 11.94 15.14
C PHE A 286 -1.36 13.13 15.00
N ALA A 287 -0.87 13.42 13.79
CA ALA A 287 0.11 14.49 13.59
C ALA A 287 -0.45 15.90 13.83
N GLU A 288 -1.75 16.12 13.61
CA GLU A 288 -2.44 17.36 13.97
C GLU A 288 -2.44 17.60 15.49
N GLN A 289 -2.60 16.54 16.29
CA GLN A 289 -2.72 16.65 17.75
C GLN A 289 -1.40 16.48 18.50
N GLN A 290 -0.45 15.79 17.89
CA GLN A 290 0.83 15.42 18.51
C GLN A 290 1.99 15.86 17.60
N PRO A 291 2.31 17.16 17.53
CA PRO A 291 3.52 17.61 16.84
C PRO A 291 4.77 17.03 17.51
N TYR A 292 5.84 16.88 16.73
CA TYR A 292 7.10 16.35 17.24
C TYR A 292 7.78 17.36 18.18
N THR A 293 7.85 16.98 19.45
CA THR A 293 8.48 17.77 20.54
C THR A 293 9.85 17.20 20.97
N GLY A 294 10.55 16.50 20.09
CA GLY A 294 11.89 15.96 20.40
C GLY A 294 12.91 17.05 20.75
N PRO A 295 14.05 16.69 21.35
CA PRO A 295 15.09 17.67 21.68
C PRO A 295 15.41 18.45 20.42
N ALA A 296 15.23 19.77 20.49
CA ALA A 296 15.52 20.67 19.39
C ALA A 296 16.89 20.28 18.85
N GLN A 297 16.93 19.69 17.64
CA GLN A 297 18.16 19.72 16.88
C GLN A 297 18.46 21.20 16.79
N SER A 298 19.54 21.64 17.44
CA SER A 298 19.92 23.03 17.54
C SER A 298 19.87 23.66 16.15
N THR A 299 18.74 24.26 15.81
CA THR A 299 18.58 25.07 14.63
C THR A 299 19.15 26.40 15.06
N VAL A 300 20.48 26.47 15.05
CA VAL A 300 21.12 27.71 14.64
C VAL A 300 20.54 27.96 13.25
N VAL A 301 19.57 28.87 13.19
CA VAL A 301 19.08 29.44 11.95
C VAL A 301 20.26 30.23 11.40
N ILE A 302 21.14 29.54 10.68
CA ILE A 302 22.15 30.19 9.85
C ILE A 302 21.36 30.75 8.66
N PRO A 303 21.45 32.06 8.38
CA PRO A 303 20.87 32.66 7.19
C PRO A 303 21.28 31.86 5.94
N ILE A 304 20.28 31.59 5.10
CA ILE A 304 20.33 30.73 3.90
C ILE A 304 21.39 31.15 2.87
N GLU A 305 22.06 32.30 3.06
CA GLU A 305 23.04 32.85 2.12
C GLU A 305 24.47 32.30 2.28
N ALA A 306 24.78 31.59 3.39
CA ALA A 306 26.12 31.07 3.66
C ALA A 306 26.21 29.54 3.77
N ALA A 307 25.21 28.81 3.26
CA ALA A 307 25.35 27.37 3.09
C ALA A 307 26.44 27.11 2.05
N HIS A 308 27.60 26.65 2.52
CA HIS A 308 28.69 26.13 1.69
C HIS A 308 28.10 25.31 0.54
N ARG A 309 28.08 25.89 -0.67
CA ARG A 309 27.96 25.14 -1.92
C ARG A 309 29.10 24.12 -1.87
N ARG A 310 28.78 22.87 -1.52
CA ARG A 310 29.67 21.75 -1.76
C ARG A 310 29.86 21.72 -3.27
N LEU A 311 30.95 22.30 -3.75
CA LEU A 311 31.39 22.19 -5.13
C LEU A 311 31.55 20.69 -5.39
N VAL A 312 30.67 20.17 -6.25
CA VAL A 312 30.67 18.77 -6.64
C VAL A 312 31.95 18.54 -7.44
N SER A 313 32.77 17.56 -7.06
CA SER A 313 33.84 17.12 -7.97
C SER A 313 33.18 16.54 -9.23
N PRO A 314 33.44 17.09 -10.42
CA PRO A 314 32.74 16.68 -11.62
C PRO A 314 33.07 15.21 -11.95
N LYS A 315 32.03 14.41 -12.25
CA LYS A 315 32.17 13.00 -12.64
C LYS A 315 32.95 12.81 -13.97
N VAL A 316 33.05 13.86 -14.77
CA VAL A 316 33.74 13.89 -16.07
C VAL A 316 34.69 15.09 -16.07
N MET A 317 35.96 14.86 -16.42
CA MET A 317 36.95 15.94 -16.50
C MET A 317 36.61 16.87 -17.69
N PRO A 318 36.62 18.20 -17.50
CA PRO A 318 36.42 19.15 -18.59
C PRO A 318 37.52 19.04 -19.66
N LEU A 319 37.11 19.10 -20.94
CA LEU A 319 38.02 19.10 -22.10
C LEU A 319 38.84 20.40 -22.16
N ARG A 320 40.03 20.33 -22.79
CA ARG A 320 40.97 21.46 -22.94
C ARG A 320 40.31 22.72 -23.52
N GLU A 321 39.52 22.56 -24.58
CA GLU A 321 38.88 23.67 -25.29
C GLU A 321 37.86 24.41 -24.42
N VAL A 322 37.10 23.68 -23.60
CA VAL A 322 36.11 24.24 -22.68
C VAL A 322 36.80 25.05 -21.58
N VAL A 323 37.89 24.51 -21.02
CA VAL A 323 38.68 25.20 -19.99
C VAL A 323 39.32 26.48 -20.56
N ALA A 324 39.86 26.42 -21.78
CA ALA A 324 40.48 27.57 -22.43
C ALA A 324 39.47 28.68 -22.77
N ALA A 325 38.28 28.32 -23.28
CA ALA A 325 37.22 29.27 -23.61
C ALA A 325 36.68 29.99 -22.36
N GLU A 326 36.44 29.25 -21.27
CA GLU A 326 35.95 29.83 -20.02
C GLU A 326 37.01 30.71 -19.32
N LEU A 327 38.29 30.34 -19.39
CA LEU A 327 39.40 31.19 -18.92
C LEU A 327 39.53 32.49 -19.72
N ALA A 328 39.39 32.42 -21.06
CA ALA A 328 39.43 33.60 -21.91
C ALA A 328 38.28 34.57 -21.60
N LYS A 329 37.11 34.02 -21.27
CA LYS A 329 35.89 34.78 -20.91
C LYS A 329 35.98 35.44 -19.54
N HIS A 330 36.44 34.71 -18.52
CA HIS A 330 36.40 35.17 -17.13
C HIS A 330 37.71 35.79 -16.62
N LYS A 331 38.82 35.64 -17.36
CA LYS A 331 40.16 36.24 -17.13
C LYS A 331 40.85 35.92 -15.79
N ALA A 332 40.12 35.45 -14.78
CA ALA A 332 40.63 35.12 -13.44
C ALA A 332 40.24 33.68 -13.03
N LEU A 333 41.20 32.94 -12.48
CA LEU A 333 41.04 31.53 -12.06
C LEU A 333 39.87 31.31 -11.11
N GLN A 334 39.69 32.18 -10.11
CA GLN A 334 38.63 32.02 -9.11
C GLN A 334 37.23 32.25 -9.71
N ALA A 335 37.09 33.25 -10.57
CA ALA A 335 35.85 33.55 -11.28
C ALA A 335 35.47 32.43 -12.26
N THR A 336 36.47 31.91 -12.98
CA THR A 336 36.29 30.79 -13.91
C THR A 336 35.92 29.50 -13.18
N ALA A 337 36.56 29.20 -12.04
CA ALA A 337 36.24 28.02 -11.24
C ALA A 337 34.81 28.06 -10.69
N MET A 338 34.36 29.23 -10.23
CA MET A 338 32.96 29.43 -9.79
C MET A 338 31.97 29.27 -10.95
N ALA A 339 32.26 29.84 -12.13
CA ALA A 339 31.41 29.71 -13.31
C ALA A 339 31.29 28.26 -13.78
N MET A 340 32.38 27.50 -13.73
CA MET A 340 32.43 26.07 -14.07
C MET A 340 31.92 25.14 -12.96
N GLY A 341 31.59 25.69 -11.77
CA GLY A 341 31.13 24.89 -10.63
C GLY A 341 32.18 23.93 -10.05
N ILE A 342 33.48 24.18 -10.29
CA ILE A 342 34.60 23.35 -9.81
C ILE A 342 35.47 24.11 -8.81
N SER A 343 36.33 23.40 -8.06
CA SER A 343 37.26 24.07 -7.15
C SER A 343 38.37 24.81 -7.92
N ALA A 344 38.79 25.98 -7.43
CA ALA A 344 39.92 26.73 -8.01
C ALA A 344 41.22 25.90 -8.03
N SER A 345 41.38 24.99 -7.06
CA SER A 345 42.46 24.01 -7.02
C SER A 345 42.42 23.02 -8.18
N LEU A 346 41.24 22.51 -8.55
CA LEU A 346 41.06 21.60 -9.68
C LEU A 346 41.28 22.31 -11.02
N LEU A 347 40.78 23.54 -11.16
CA LEU A 347 41.01 24.36 -12.36
C LEU A 347 42.51 24.66 -12.55
N ASN A 348 43.26 24.90 -11.47
CA ASN A 348 44.71 25.09 -11.50
C ASN A 348 45.44 23.85 -12.05
N VAL A 349 45.05 22.65 -11.61
CA VAL A 349 45.58 21.38 -12.13
C VAL A 349 45.26 21.22 -13.62
N LEU A 350 44.04 21.54 -14.05
CA LEU A 350 43.62 21.46 -15.45
C LEU A 350 44.40 22.42 -16.36
N CYS A 351 44.63 23.66 -15.92
CA CYS A 351 45.40 24.64 -16.68
C CYS A 351 46.84 24.15 -16.93
N LYS A 352 47.45 23.53 -15.91
CA LYS A 352 48.80 22.95 -16.03
C LYS A 352 48.83 21.70 -16.91
N ARG A 353 47.85 20.81 -16.76
CA ARG A 353 47.71 19.59 -17.56
C ARG A 353 47.56 19.87 -19.05
N TYR A 354 46.86 20.96 -19.39
CA TYR A 354 46.58 21.33 -20.78
C TYR A 354 47.50 22.43 -21.34
N GLU A 355 48.57 22.77 -20.60
CA GLU A 355 49.57 23.79 -20.96
C GLU A 355 48.92 25.16 -21.32
N ILE A 356 47.87 25.54 -20.60
CA ILE A 356 47.17 26.81 -20.82
C ILE A 356 47.94 27.91 -20.07
N ASN A 357 48.43 28.92 -20.81
CA ASN A 357 49.19 30.04 -20.25
C ASN A 357 48.32 30.93 -19.35
N VAL A 358 48.63 30.92 -18.05
CA VAL A 358 48.01 31.79 -17.03
C VAL A 358 49.12 32.42 -16.20
N SER A 359 48.97 33.70 -15.81
CA SER A 359 49.94 34.39 -14.95
C SER A 359 49.89 33.86 -13.51
N TRP A 360 50.92 33.12 -13.11
CA TRP A 360 50.98 32.44 -11.80
C TRP A 360 51.61 33.31 -10.71
N ARG A 361 51.04 33.32 -9.50
CA ARG A 361 51.73 33.80 -8.28
C ARG A 361 52.56 32.63 -7.70
N PRO A 362 53.90 32.75 -7.51
CA PRO A 362 54.76 31.59 -7.34
C PRO A 362 54.76 31.03 -5.91
N LYS A 363 54.54 29.70 -5.80
CA LYS A 363 55.13 28.82 -4.78
C LYS A 363 55.42 27.47 -5.46
N THR A 364 56.41 27.46 -6.35
CA THR A 364 56.82 26.28 -7.11
C THR A 364 57.84 25.46 -6.30
N LEU A 365 57.61 24.14 -6.20
CA LEU A 365 58.69 23.20 -5.93
C LEU A 365 59.70 23.28 -7.08
N LYS A 366 60.99 23.23 -6.78
CA LYS A 366 62.04 23.15 -7.81
C LYS A 366 61.81 21.91 -8.69
N GLU A 367 61.95 22.08 -10.00
CA GLU A 367 61.67 21.07 -11.03
C GLU A 367 62.44 19.75 -10.81
N SER A 368 63.63 19.85 -10.22
CA SER A 368 64.42 18.68 -9.80
C SER A 368 63.76 17.81 -8.73
N ILE A 369 63.03 18.39 -7.77
CA ILE A 369 62.34 17.66 -6.70
C ILE A 369 61.04 17.04 -7.23
N ALA A 370 60.35 17.73 -8.16
CA ALA A 370 59.13 17.22 -8.78
C ALA A 370 59.38 15.92 -9.57
N ASN A 371 60.50 15.85 -10.31
CA ASN A 371 60.89 14.66 -11.07
C ASN A 371 61.26 13.47 -10.17
N LEU A 372 61.89 13.73 -9.01
CA LEU A 372 62.24 12.68 -8.04
C LEU A 372 61.00 12.13 -7.30
N VAL A 373 60.07 13.01 -6.91
CA VAL A 373 58.77 12.64 -6.31
C VAL A 373 57.97 11.78 -7.29
N THR A 374 57.96 12.16 -8.56
CA THR A 374 57.31 11.40 -9.64
C THR A 374 57.85 9.98 -9.74
N LYS A 375 59.17 9.81 -9.80
CA LYS A 375 59.81 8.49 -9.91
C LYS A 375 59.43 7.56 -8.76
N GLU A 376 59.49 8.06 -7.52
CA GLU A 376 59.19 7.25 -6.32
C GLU A 376 57.71 6.87 -6.20
N LEU A 377 56.81 7.69 -6.74
CA LEU A 377 55.38 7.37 -6.83
C LEU A 377 55.10 6.30 -7.90
N VAL A 378 55.80 6.35 -9.04
CA VAL A 378 55.73 5.31 -10.08
C VAL A 378 56.29 3.98 -9.57
N ASP A 379 57.32 4.01 -8.74
CA ASP A 379 57.89 2.85 -8.05
C ASP A 379 56.97 2.28 -6.94
N GLY A 380 55.80 2.89 -6.70
CA GLY A 380 54.72 2.32 -5.88
C GLY A 380 54.71 2.72 -4.40
N LYS A 381 55.54 3.69 -3.98
CA LYS A 381 55.54 4.17 -2.59
C LYS A 381 54.30 5.00 -2.26
N SER A 382 53.89 4.98 -0.99
CA SER A 382 52.68 5.71 -0.59
C SER A 382 52.91 7.23 -0.61
N PRO A 383 51.89 8.05 -0.92
CA PRO A 383 52.04 9.52 -0.91
C PRO A 383 52.53 10.08 0.43
N SER A 384 52.20 9.40 1.53
CA SER A 384 52.66 9.75 2.88
C SER A 384 54.14 9.47 3.09
N GLU A 385 54.66 8.34 2.58
CA GLU A 385 56.08 8.01 2.63
C GLU A 385 56.91 8.97 1.78
N VAL A 386 56.42 9.31 0.59
CA VAL A 386 57.09 10.26 -0.31
C VAL A 386 57.10 11.67 0.29
N ALA A 387 56.00 12.09 0.93
CA ALA A 387 55.92 13.37 1.63
C ALA A 387 56.95 13.47 2.77
N ALA A 388 57.07 12.41 3.58
CA ALA A 388 58.03 12.34 4.67
C ALA A 388 59.48 12.34 4.16
N LYS A 389 59.78 11.53 3.12
CA LYS A 389 61.13 11.37 2.57
C LYS A 389 61.70 12.67 1.97
N PHE A 390 60.89 13.44 1.25
CA PHE A 390 61.33 14.69 0.62
C PHE A 390 61.03 15.93 1.47
N GLN A 391 60.53 15.77 2.70
CA GLN A 391 60.11 16.85 3.61
C GLN A 391 59.17 17.87 2.96
N ILE A 392 58.20 17.39 2.18
CA ILE A 392 57.21 18.21 1.49
C ILE A 392 55.82 17.89 2.00
N SER A 393 54.90 18.85 1.89
CA SER A 393 53.54 18.61 2.35
C SER A 393 52.85 17.52 1.54
N LEU A 394 52.07 16.67 2.21
CA LEU A 394 51.24 15.63 1.58
C LEU A 394 50.39 16.20 0.44
N THR A 395 49.86 17.40 0.61
CA THR A 395 49.09 18.13 -0.40
C THR A 395 49.90 18.44 -1.66
N SER A 396 51.21 18.68 -1.54
CA SER A 396 52.09 18.92 -2.69
C SER A 396 52.40 17.62 -3.44
N VAL A 397 52.57 16.50 -2.73
CA VAL A 397 52.72 15.16 -3.32
C VAL A 397 51.44 14.76 -4.07
N CYS A 398 50.27 14.95 -3.47
CA CYS A 398 48.98 14.66 -4.10
C CYS A 398 48.74 15.52 -5.37
N ARG A 399 49.23 16.77 -5.40
CA ARG A 399 49.17 17.62 -6.61
C ARG A 399 50.05 17.09 -7.74
N GLN A 400 51.24 16.57 -7.43
CA GLN A 400 52.10 15.93 -8.43
C GLN A 400 51.51 14.61 -8.93
N LEU A 401 50.92 13.82 -8.03
CA LEU A 401 50.22 12.58 -8.39
C LEU A 401 49.04 12.85 -9.34
N ALA A 402 48.32 13.95 -9.14
CA ALA A 402 47.24 14.38 -10.05
C ALA A 402 47.72 14.87 -11.43
N ILE A 403 49.02 15.17 -11.59
CA ILE A 403 49.63 15.53 -12.88
C ILE A 403 50.04 14.27 -13.66
N LEU A 404 50.30 13.15 -12.98
CA LEU A 404 50.86 11.91 -13.55
C LEU A 404 49.85 10.94 -14.19
N THR A 405 48.66 11.40 -14.56
CA THR A 405 47.48 10.55 -14.86
C THR A 405 47.60 9.59 -16.05
N ASP A 406 48.67 9.65 -16.85
CA ASP A 406 48.87 8.75 -18.00
C ASP A 406 49.81 7.56 -17.70
N VAL A 407 50.38 7.49 -16.49
CA VAL A 407 51.19 6.35 -16.03
C VAL A 407 50.38 5.58 -14.97
N PRO A 408 49.83 4.40 -15.31
CA PRO A 408 49.02 3.64 -14.36
C PRO A 408 49.86 3.22 -13.15
N LEU A 409 49.54 3.79 -12.00
CA LEU A 409 50.26 3.54 -10.76
C LEU A 409 50.12 2.07 -10.37
N PRO A 410 51.12 1.44 -9.71
CA PRO A 410 51.05 0.04 -9.31
C PRO A 410 49.77 -0.32 -8.52
N ARG A 411 49.27 0.61 -7.71
CA ARG A 411 48.02 0.47 -6.94
C ARG A 411 46.76 0.47 -7.82
N GLU A 412 46.73 1.25 -8.89
CA GLU A 412 45.60 1.29 -9.84
C GLU A 412 45.58 0.06 -10.72
N LYS A 413 46.75 -0.45 -11.13
CA LYS A 413 46.89 -1.75 -11.79
C LYS A 413 46.39 -2.87 -10.89
N ALA A 414 46.82 -2.89 -9.62
CA ALA A 414 46.39 -3.89 -8.64
C ALA A 414 44.88 -3.81 -8.35
N LEU A 415 44.32 -2.60 -8.23
CA LEU A 415 42.89 -2.40 -8.03
C LEU A 415 42.07 -2.86 -9.25
N SER A 416 42.52 -2.53 -10.46
CA SER A 416 41.86 -2.94 -11.70
C SER A 416 41.91 -4.46 -11.87
N ALA A 417 43.08 -5.08 -11.64
CA ALA A 417 43.21 -6.54 -11.64
C ALA A 417 42.30 -7.21 -10.59
N ARG A 418 42.15 -6.59 -9.42
CA ARG A 418 41.24 -7.08 -8.37
C ARG A 418 39.77 -6.94 -8.78
N ILE A 419 39.39 -5.83 -9.40
CA ILE A 419 38.03 -5.62 -9.92
C ILE A 419 37.71 -6.69 -10.98
N GLU A 420 38.62 -6.97 -11.91
CA GLU A 420 38.41 -8.03 -12.91
C GLU A 420 38.30 -9.42 -12.27
N SER A 421 39.12 -9.72 -11.26
CA SER A 421 38.99 -10.96 -10.47
C SER A 421 37.64 -11.05 -9.76
N ASP A 422 37.17 -9.96 -9.14
CA ASP A 422 35.88 -9.91 -8.45
C ASP A 422 34.72 -10.07 -9.47
N LYS A 423 34.83 -9.49 -10.68
CA LYS A 423 33.86 -9.67 -11.77
C LYS A 423 33.76 -11.13 -12.19
N ALA A 424 34.90 -11.79 -12.39
CA ALA A 424 34.96 -13.20 -12.72
C ALA A 424 34.36 -14.08 -11.61
N GLU A 425 34.68 -13.78 -10.34
CA GLU A 425 34.13 -14.47 -9.17
C GLU A 425 32.60 -14.32 -9.10
N TRP A 426 32.08 -13.13 -9.44
CA TRP A 426 30.64 -12.88 -9.47
C TRP A 426 29.91 -13.62 -10.59
N LEU A 427 30.47 -13.63 -11.80
CA LEU A 427 29.91 -14.41 -12.92
C LEU A 427 29.92 -15.91 -12.62
N ASN A 428 31.01 -16.41 -12.01
CA ASN A 428 31.08 -17.80 -11.55
C ASN A 428 30.03 -18.09 -10.45
N ALA A 429 29.81 -17.16 -9.52
CA ALA A 429 28.78 -17.31 -8.48
C ALA A 429 27.37 -17.39 -9.09
N ILE A 430 27.09 -16.66 -10.17
CA ILE A 430 25.83 -16.75 -10.91
C ILE A 430 25.72 -18.10 -11.64
N GLN A 431 26.77 -18.52 -12.36
CA GLN A 431 26.78 -19.78 -13.12
C GLN A 431 26.65 -21.03 -12.22
N THR A 432 27.32 -21.03 -11.07
CA THR A 432 27.29 -22.15 -10.11
C THR A 432 26.00 -22.19 -9.29
N ASN A 433 25.20 -21.12 -9.30
CA ASN A 433 23.95 -21.04 -8.54
C ASN A 433 22.81 -20.43 -9.38
N PRO A 434 22.41 -21.07 -10.50
CA PRO A 434 21.41 -20.50 -11.43
C PRO A 434 20.03 -20.32 -10.79
N GLU A 435 19.71 -21.09 -9.75
CA GLU A 435 18.45 -21.04 -9.00
C GLU A 435 18.43 -19.98 -7.88
N MET A 436 19.57 -19.32 -7.60
CA MET A 436 19.65 -18.37 -6.49
C MET A 436 19.24 -16.95 -6.90
N SER A 437 18.31 -16.36 -6.13
CA SER A 437 17.94 -14.96 -6.30
C SER A 437 19.09 -14.00 -5.97
N ARG A 438 19.02 -12.78 -6.51
CA ARG A 438 19.92 -11.66 -6.16
C ARG A 438 20.16 -11.50 -4.65
N ASN A 439 19.09 -11.55 -3.85
CA ASN A 439 19.18 -11.36 -2.40
C ASN A 439 19.85 -12.55 -1.70
N SER A 440 19.67 -13.75 -2.24
CA SER A 440 20.33 -14.97 -1.75
C SER A 440 21.83 -14.95 -2.05
N LEU A 441 22.22 -14.54 -3.27
CA LEU A 441 23.63 -14.35 -3.64
C LEU A 441 24.29 -13.24 -2.82
N ARG A 442 23.59 -12.12 -2.56
CA ARG A 442 24.07 -11.07 -1.66
C ARG A 442 24.37 -11.59 -0.25
N LYS A 443 23.52 -12.46 0.29
CA LYS A 443 23.72 -13.05 1.63
C LYS A 443 24.88 -14.04 1.64
N LYS A 444 25.05 -14.81 0.56
CA LYS A 444 26.12 -15.82 0.42
C LYS A 444 27.48 -15.18 0.18
N TYR A 445 27.53 -14.07 -0.57
CA TYR A 445 28.77 -13.37 -0.94
C TYR A 445 28.72 -11.87 -0.58
N PRO A 446 28.59 -11.49 0.70
CA PRO A 446 28.36 -10.11 1.11
C PRO A 446 29.57 -9.19 0.86
N THR A 447 30.78 -9.71 0.99
CA THR A 447 32.04 -8.96 0.79
C THR A 447 32.26 -8.65 -0.69
N LEU A 448 32.13 -9.66 -1.56
CA LEU A 448 32.20 -9.53 -3.02
C LEU A 448 31.15 -8.53 -3.53
N TRP A 449 29.91 -8.66 -3.03
CA TRP A 449 28.82 -7.74 -3.32
C TRP A 449 29.19 -6.28 -3.02
N MET A 450 29.73 -6.01 -1.82
CA MET A 450 30.12 -4.65 -1.44
C MET A 450 31.26 -4.08 -2.29
N ARG A 451 32.26 -4.92 -2.66
CA ARG A 451 33.40 -4.47 -3.48
C ARG A 451 32.96 -4.08 -4.89
N LEU A 452 32.18 -4.93 -5.56
CA LEU A 452 31.67 -4.65 -6.91
C LEU A 452 30.69 -3.47 -6.92
N TYR A 453 29.82 -3.37 -5.92
CA TYR A 453 28.89 -2.24 -5.82
C TYR A 453 29.60 -0.90 -5.66
N ARG A 454 30.75 -0.86 -4.96
CA ARG A 454 31.55 0.37 -4.77
C ARG A 454 32.45 0.70 -5.95
N ASN A 455 33.07 -0.30 -6.56
CA ASN A 455 34.16 -0.11 -7.53
C ASN A 455 33.75 -0.33 -9.00
N ALA A 456 32.64 -1.03 -9.26
CA ALA A 456 32.19 -1.40 -10.62
C ALA A 456 30.64 -1.40 -10.72
N HIS A 457 30.00 -0.35 -10.22
CA HIS A 457 28.55 -0.27 -10.07
C HIS A 457 27.77 -0.56 -11.36
N ASP A 458 28.12 0.12 -12.46
CA ASP A 458 27.35 0.03 -13.71
C ASP A 458 27.46 -1.36 -14.35
N TRP A 459 28.67 -1.94 -14.35
CA TRP A 459 28.89 -3.31 -14.76
C TRP A 459 28.12 -4.30 -13.88
N PHE A 460 28.14 -4.09 -12.55
CA PHE A 460 27.47 -4.97 -11.61
C PHE A 460 25.95 -4.96 -11.79
N VAL A 461 25.34 -3.80 -12.04
CA VAL A 461 23.90 -3.68 -12.30
C VAL A 461 23.50 -4.37 -13.61
N ALA A 462 24.34 -4.29 -14.65
CA ALA A 462 24.10 -4.98 -15.92
C ALA A 462 24.22 -6.51 -15.81
N ASN A 463 25.08 -7.01 -14.91
CA ASN A 463 25.38 -8.43 -14.73
C ASN A 463 24.72 -9.01 -13.47
N GLN A 464 23.40 -8.81 -13.33
CA GLN A 464 22.61 -9.39 -12.25
C GLN A 464 21.94 -10.70 -12.69
N PRO A 465 21.70 -11.66 -11.77
CA PRO A 465 20.96 -12.87 -12.09
C PRO A 465 19.55 -12.52 -12.58
N THR A 466 19.14 -13.10 -13.71
CA THR A 466 17.81 -12.96 -14.31
C THR A 466 16.71 -13.62 -13.49
N PHE A 467 17.06 -14.57 -12.62
CA PHE A 467 16.11 -15.23 -11.75
C PHE A 467 15.62 -14.31 -10.63
N GLN A 468 14.47 -13.67 -10.89
CA GLN A 468 13.61 -13.12 -9.86
C GLN A 468 12.52 -14.15 -9.59
N LEU A 469 12.62 -14.90 -8.47
CA LEU A 469 11.39 -15.41 -7.87
C LEU A 469 10.46 -14.20 -7.74
N PRO A 470 9.20 -14.27 -8.19
CA PRO A 470 8.24 -13.25 -7.86
C PRO A 470 8.34 -13.13 -6.35
N ASN A 471 8.80 -11.97 -5.88
CA ASN A 471 9.01 -11.69 -4.48
C ASN A 471 7.62 -11.54 -3.87
N ASN A 472 6.87 -12.64 -3.83
CA ASN A 472 5.77 -12.88 -2.93
C ASN A 472 6.42 -13.01 -1.57
N GLY A 473 7.04 -11.92 -1.09
CA GLY A 473 7.62 -11.85 0.24
C GLY A 473 6.59 -12.45 1.17
N VAL A 474 7.04 -13.39 2.02
CA VAL A 474 6.19 -14.19 2.92
C VAL A 474 5.07 -13.28 3.42
N ARG A 475 3.87 -13.45 2.83
CA ARG A 475 2.75 -12.55 3.14
C ARG A 475 2.50 -12.76 4.61
N ALA A 476 2.53 -11.66 5.37
CA ALA A 476 2.34 -11.70 6.81
C ALA A 476 1.15 -12.60 7.15
N SER A 477 1.37 -13.59 8.02
CA SER A 477 0.25 -14.32 8.61
C SER A 477 -0.68 -13.32 9.30
N PRO A 478 -2.00 -13.51 9.23
CA PRO A 478 -2.90 -12.69 10.02
C PRO A 478 -2.56 -12.79 11.52
N PRO A 479 -2.84 -11.73 12.31
CA PRO A 479 -2.69 -11.78 13.76
C PRO A 479 -3.46 -12.96 14.37
N CYS A 480 -2.88 -13.62 15.37
CA CYS A 480 -3.50 -14.77 16.05
C CYS A 480 -4.90 -14.43 16.58
N GLN A 481 -5.11 -13.22 17.13
CA GLN A 481 -6.42 -12.80 17.63
C GLN A 481 -7.50 -12.81 16.53
N LEU A 482 -7.20 -12.33 15.33
CA LEU A 482 -8.15 -12.36 14.21
C LEU A 482 -8.42 -13.78 13.72
N LEU A 483 -7.43 -14.67 13.80
CA LEU A 483 -7.61 -16.09 13.49
C LEU A 483 -8.48 -16.79 14.54
N CYS A 484 -8.31 -16.47 15.82
CA CYS A 484 -9.18 -16.95 16.89
C CYS A 484 -10.63 -16.49 16.65
N ASN A 485 -10.83 -15.20 16.40
CA ASN A 485 -12.16 -14.65 16.09
C ASN A 485 -12.79 -15.31 14.85
N LEU A 486 -11.99 -15.59 13.82
CA LEU A 486 -12.45 -16.31 12.63
C LEU A 486 -12.86 -17.75 12.95
N ASN A 487 -12.06 -18.48 13.73
CA ASN A 487 -12.39 -19.84 14.13
C ASN A 487 -13.67 -19.89 14.97
N SER A 488 -13.85 -18.96 15.92
CA SER A 488 -15.09 -18.83 16.69
C SER A 488 -16.29 -18.54 15.80
N ALA A 489 -16.17 -17.60 14.87
CA ALA A 489 -17.22 -17.28 13.91
C ALA A 489 -17.59 -18.47 13.01
N LEU A 490 -16.61 -19.29 12.61
CA LEU A 490 -16.83 -20.51 11.81
C LEU A 490 -17.49 -21.62 12.62
N ALA A 491 -17.12 -21.78 13.89
CA ALA A 491 -17.77 -22.72 14.80
C ALA A 491 -19.25 -22.35 15.01
N GLU A 492 -19.51 -21.09 15.33
CA GLU A 492 -20.88 -20.59 15.50
C GLU A 492 -21.70 -20.69 14.20
N ALA A 493 -21.08 -20.42 13.05
CA ALA A 493 -21.74 -20.64 11.76
C ALA A 493 -22.10 -22.11 11.52
N ALA A 494 -21.26 -23.04 11.96
CA ALA A 494 -21.54 -24.47 11.87
C ALA A 494 -22.72 -24.84 12.78
N ASP A 495 -22.73 -24.35 14.03
CA ASP A 495 -23.82 -24.57 14.99
C ASP A 495 -25.16 -24.06 14.44
N VAL A 496 -25.17 -22.87 13.83
CA VAL A 496 -26.36 -22.32 13.14
C VAL A 496 -26.85 -23.25 12.03
N CYS A 497 -25.95 -23.91 11.30
CA CYS A 497 -26.32 -24.85 10.25
C CYS A 497 -26.86 -26.18 10.79
N THR A 498 -26.42 -26.60 11.98
CA THR A 498 -26.75 -27.91 12.57
C THR A 498 -27.79 -27.86 13.69
N ALA A 499 -28.26 -26.67 14.07
CA ALA A 499 -29.21 -26.44 15.16
C ALA A 499 -30.37 -27.47 15.20
N PRO A 500 -30.68 -28.06 16.37
CA PRO A 500 -31.63 -29.16 16.49
C PRO A 500 -33.08 -28.73 16.27
N ASP A 501 -33.43 -27.52 16.69
CA ASP A 501 -34.73 -26.86 16.60
C ASP A 501 -35.05 -26.35 15.17
N LYS A 502 -34.04 -26.23 14.31
CA LYS A 502 -34.17 -25.70 12.95
C LYS A 502 -33.90 -26.75 11.89
N LYS A 503 -34.41 -26.49 10.68
CA LYS A 503 -34.12 -27.30 9.51
C LYS A 503 -32.62 -27.20 9.17
N ARG A 504 -31.90 -28.31 9.28
CA ARG A 504 -30.46 -28.41 8.98
C ARG A 504 -30.11 -27.75 7.65
N ILE A 505 -29.09 -26.91 7.63
CA ILE A 505 -28.60 -26.20 6.43
C ILE A 505 -27.27 -26.82 6.00
N ASN A 506 -26.98 -26.83 4.69
CA ASN A 506 -25.71 -27.34 4.20
C ASN A 506 -24.55 -26.39 4.59
N MET A 507 -23.54 -26.94 5.27
CA MET A 507 -22.28 -26.28 5.60
C MET A 507 -21.37 -26.13 4.37
N SER A 508 -21.83 -25.35 3.39
CA SER A 508 -21.05 -25.00 2.20
C SER A 508 -20.22 -23.74 2.42
N ARG A 509 -19.15 -23.57 1.64
CA ARG A 509 -18.35 -22.33 1.67
C ARG A 509 -19.17 -21.06 1.42
N TYR A 510 -20.17 -21.14 0.54
CA TYR A 510 -21.09 -20.04 0.29
C TYR A 510 -21.91 -19.69 1.55
N ARG A 511 -22.35 -20.70 2.30
CA ARG A 511 -23.08 -20.49 3.56
C ARG A 511 -22.18 -19.88 4.62
N PHE A 512 -20.93 -20.34 4.76
CA PHE A 512 -19.99 -19.72 5.67
C PHE A 512 -19.70 -18.27 5.30
N GLN A 513 -19.52 -17.94 4.02
CA GLN A 513 -19.41 -16.55 3.57
C GLN A 513 -20.66 -15.74 3.93
N GLU A 514 -21.86 -16.29 3.77
CA GLU A 514 -23.09 -15.54 4.08
C GLU A 514 -23.25 -15.22 5.58
N LEU A 515 -22.90 -16.17 6.45
CA LEU A 515 -23.02 -16.06 7.91
C LEU A 515 -21.89 -15.24 8.53
N THR A 516 -20.64 -15.50 8.12
CA THR A 516 -19.44 -14.83 8.67
C THR A 516 -19.10 -13.53 7.95
N ARG A 517 -19.49 -13.40 6.67
CA ARG A 517 -19.12 -12.32 5.73
C ARG A 517 -17.64 -12.20 5.38
N VAL A 518 -16.83 -13.17 5.77
CA VAL A 518 -15.47 -13.31 5.27
C VAL A 518 -15.51 -13.72 3.80
N PRO A 519 -14.83 -12.97 2.89
CA PRO A 519 -14.79 -13.34 1.49
C PRO A 519 -14.21 -14.75 1.26
N ILE A 520 -14.77 -15.49 0.29
CA ILE A 520 -14.33 -16.85 -0.07
C ILE A 520 -12.82 -16.96 -0.26
N TYR A 521 -12.20 -15.98 -0.93
CA TYR A 521 -10.76 -16.01 -1.16
C TYR A 521 -9.95 -15.92 0.14
N ALA A 522 -10.46 -15.19 1.14
CA ALA A 522 -9.79 -15.02 2.42
C ALA A 522 -9.92 -16.28 3.27
N LEU A 523 -11.14 -16.85 3.32
CA LEU A 523 -11.38 -18.13 3.97
C LEU A 523 -10.53 -19.24 3.36
N LYS A 524 -10.57 -19.42 2.04
CA LYS A 524 -9.75 -20.40 1.33
C LYS A 524 -8.26 -20.22 1.64
N LYS A 525 -7.77 -18.98 1.63
CA LYS A 525 -6.36 -18.72 1.95
C LYS A 525 -6.03 -19.09 3.40
N CYS A 526 -6.91 -18.86 4.36
CA CYS A 526 -6.69 -19.29 5.74
C CYS A 526 -6.69 -20.82 5.87
N GLU A 527 -7.61 -21.52 5.18
CA GLU A 527 -7.67 -22.99 5.13
C GLU A 527 -6.40 -23.58 4.50
N ASP A 528 -6.00 -23.09 3.32
CA ASP A 528 -4.84 -23.58 2.56
C ASP A 528 -3.51 -23.41 3.33
N ASN A 529 -3.43 -22.43 4.24
CA ASN A 529 -2.27 -22.20 5.09
C ASN A 529 -2.38 -22.87 6.48
N GLY A 530 -3.45 -23.63 6.73
CA GLY A 530 -3.68 -24.32 8.02
C GLY A 530 -3.97 -23.38 9.19
N PHE A 531 -4.41 -22.15 8.93
CA PHE A 531 -4.74 -21.20 10.00
C PHE A 531 -6.11 -21.45 10.63
N VAL A 532 -7.02 -22.07 9.87
CA VAL A 532 -8.38 -22.41 10.31
C VAL A 532 -8.76 -23.80 9.81
N GLU A 533 -9.59 -24.49 10.57
CA GLU A 533 -10.08 -25.81 10.22
C GLU A 533 -11.10 -25.72 9.07
N LYS A 534 -10.99 -26.66 8.12
CA LYS A 534 -11.98 -26.81 7.06
C LYS A 534 -13.24 -27.47 7.61
N ARG A 535 -14.35 -26.71 7.67
CA ARG A 535 -15.65 -27.16 8.21
C ARG A 535 -16.69 -27.49 7.14
N GLU A 536 -16.30 -27.47 5.86
CA GLU A 536 -17.21 -27.79 4.75
C GLU A 536 -17.61 -29.26 4.77
N GLU A 537 -18.91 -29.54 4.71
CA GLU A 537 -19.42 -30.90 4.61
C GLU A 537 -19.59 -31.35 3.16
N GLN A 538 -19.49 -32.66 2.92
CA GLN A 538 -19.84 -33.21 1.62
C GLN A 538 -21.36 -33.21 1.43
N GLN A 539 -21.80 -33.02 0.19
CA GLN A 539 -23.22 -33.02 -0.16
C GLN A 539 -23.92 -34.32 0.27
N ASP A 540 -23.23 -35.46 0.17
CA ASP A 540 -23.77 -36.77 0.56
C ASP A 540 -23.97 -36.86 2.09
N ASP A 541 -23.06 -36.29 2.90
CA ASP A 541 -23.19 -36.23 4.37
C ASP A 541 -24.39 -35.39 4.79
N PHE A 542 -24.55 -34.23 4.16
CA PHE A 542 -25.70 -33.35 4.36
C PHE A 542 -27.03 -34.06 4.06
N VAL A 543 -27.11 -34.75 2.92
CA VAL A 543 -28.31 -35.50 2.49
C VAL A 543 -28.60 -36.64 3.46
N ARG A 544 -27.59 -37.45 3.82
CA ARG A 544 -27.72 -38.54 4.80
C ARG A 544 -28.27 -38.04 6.12
N ALA A 545 -27.76 -36.93 6.63
CA ALA A 545 -28.21 -36.42 7.91
C ALA A 545 -29.63 -35.84 7.90
N ARG A 546 -30.05 -35.19 6.81
CA ARG A 546 -31.46 -34.77 6.64
C ARG A 546 -32.40 -35.96 6.55
N LEU A 547 -31.99 -37.04 5.90
CA LEU A 547 -32.75 -38.29 5.84
C LEU A 547 -32.82 -38.98 7.21
N LYS A 548 -31.73 -38.97 8.00
CA LYS A 548 -31.71 -39.53 9.36
C LYS A 548 -32.73 -38.86 10.29
N ARG A 549 -32.93 -37.55 10.18
CA ARG A 549 -33.98 -36.81 10.94
C ARG A 549 -35.41 -37.18 10.53
N LEU A 550 -35.59 -37.90 9.43
CA LEU A 550 -36.87 -38.40 8.92
C LEU A 550 -37.02 -39.92 9.09
N ALA A 551 -36.19 -40.55 9.94
CA ALA A 551 -36.22 -41.99 10.17
C ALA A 551 -37.66 -42.47 10.47
N GLY A 552 -38.13 -43.45 9.70
CA GLY A 552 -39.48 -44.01 9.80
C GLY A 552 -40.49 -43.53 8.73
N LEU A 553 -40.16 -42.54 7.91
CA LEU A 553 -41.03 -42.10 6.82
C LEU A 553 -40.97 -43.02 5.58
N VAL A 554 -42.00 -43.86 5.41
CA VAL A 554 -42.26 -44.61 4.18
C VAL A 554 -43.17 -43.78 3.28
N GLY A 555 -42.78 -43.57 2.02
CA GLY A 555 -43.59 -42.79 1.07
C GLY A 555 -42.90 -42.53 -0.27
N ARG A 556 -43.64 -41.93 -1.22
CA ARG A 556 -43.11 -41.58 -2.55
C ARG A 556 -41.93 -40.59 -2.45
N PRO A 557 -40.92 -40.66 -3.34
CA PRO A 557 -39.74 -39.78 -3.30
C PRO A 557 -40.06 -38.28 -3.21
N CYS A 558 -41.10 -37.82 -3.91
CA CYS A 558 -41.61 -36.44 -3.84
C CYS A 558 -42.01 -36.03 -2.40
N ALA A 559 -42.70 -36.89 -1.65
CA ALA A 559 -43.14 -36.59 -0.29
C ALA A 559 -41.97 -36.52 0.70
N ILE A 560 -41.00 -37.44 0.54
CA ILE A 560 -39.74 -37.44 1.32
C ILE A 560 -38.94 -36.18 1.00
N ALA A 561 -38.83 -35.81 -0.29
CA ALA A 561 -38.11 -34.62 -0.73
C ALA A 561 -38.69 -33.33 -0.13
N LYS A 562 -40.03 -33.19 -0.12
CA LYS A 562 -40.71 -32.03 0.49
C LYS A 562 -40.44 -31.94 1.99
N LYS A 563 -40.59 -33.04 2.74
CA LYS A 563 -40.31 -33.08 4.19
C LYS A 563 -38.82 -32.84 4.50
N ALA A 564 -37.92 -33.40 3.69
CA ALA A 564 -36.47 -33.18 3.82
C ALA A 564 -36.02 -31.79 3.35
N GLY A 565 -36.84 -31.08 2.57
CA GLY A 565 -36.44 -29.87 1.86
C GLY A 565 -35.31 -30.06 0.86
N LEU A 566 -35.27 -31.22 0.21
CA LEU A 566 -34.30 -31.58 -0.82
C LEU A 566 -35.01 -31.62 -2.18
N ARG A 567 -34.25 -31.58 -3.27
CA ARG A 567 -34.80 -31.85 -4.60
C ARG A 567 -35.16 -33.33 -4.72
N GLU A 568 -36.24 -33.64 -5.42
CA GLU A 568 -36.65 -35.03 -5.62
C GLU A 568 -35.56 -35.88 -6.28
N GLU A 569 -34.84 -35.32 -7.25
CA GLU A 569 -33.70 -35.99 -7.90
C GLU A 569 -32.60 -36.39 -6.91
N THR A 570 -32.32 -35.53 -5.92
CA THR A 570 -31.34 -35.81 -4.85
C THR A 570 -31.77 -37.02 -4.01
N ILE A 571 -33.07 -37.13 -3.70
CA ILE A 571 -33.62 -38.28 -2.97
C ILE A 571 -33.55 -39.54 -3.83
N ARG A 572 -33.92 -39.48 -5.11
CA ARG A 572 -33.86 -40.64 -6.02
C ARG A 572 -32.42 -41.19 -6.13
N LYS A 573 -31.42 -40.31 -6.23
CA LYS A 573 -29.99 -40.71 -6.23
C LYS A 573 -29.58 -41.35 -4.91
N ALA A 574 -30.00 -40.79 -3.77
CA ALA A 574 -29.65 -41.32 -2.45
C ALA A 574 -30.32 -42.68 -2.16
N LEU A 575 -31.54 -42.92 -2.66
CA LEU A 575 -32.25 -44.20 -2.52
C LEU A 575 -31.64 -45.29 -3.40
N LYS A 576 -31.20 -44.96 -4.63
CA LYS A 576 -30.50 -45.92 -5.51
C LYS A 576 -29.17 -46.40 -4.92
N LYS A 577 -28.39 -45.52 -4.28
CA LYS A 577 -27.15 -45.88 -3.57
C LYS A 577 -27.34 -46.77 -2.32
N LYS A 578 -28.58 -46.99 -1.87
CA LYS A 578 -28.90 -47.86 -0.71
C LYS A 578 -29.29 -49.28 -1.13
N THR A 579 -29.59 -49.48 -2.41
CA THR A 579 -30.00 -50.77 -3.00
C THR A 579 -28.86 -51.52 -3.69
N ASP A 580 -27.70 -50.87 -3.84
CA ASP A 580 -26.40 -51.47 -4.15
C ASP A 580 -25.62 -51.62 -2.83
#